data_AF-A0A2N5AC79-F1
#
_entry.id   AF-A0A2N5AC79-F1
#
_cell.length_a   1.000
_cell.length_b   1.000
_cell.length_c   1.000
_cell.angle_alpha   90.00
_cell.angle_beta   90.00
_cell.angle_gamma   90.00
#
_symmetry.space_group_name_H-M   'P 1'
#
loop_
_entity.id
_entity.type
_entity.pdbx_description
1 polymer ?
#
loop_
_entity_poly.entity_id
_entity_poly.type
_entity_poly.pdbx_seq_one_letter_code
_entity_poly.pdbx_strand_id
1 'polypeptide(L)'
;LLQQVGTTGEIHDYSKLIAELKARKVIVSVAADFMALVLLTAPGKQGADIVFGSAQRFGVPMGYGGPHAAFFAAKDEFKRSMPGRIIGVSKDAAGNTALRMAMQTREQHIRREKANSNICTSQVLLANIASLYAVFHGPAGLKRIAGRIHRLTDILADGLQKKGLKLRHAHYFDTLCVEVADKAAVLARAEALQINLRSDIHGAVGITLDEATTREDVLNLFRAIVGDDHGLDIDTLDKDVALDSRSIPAVMLRDDAILTHPVFNRYHSETEMMRYMHALERKDLALNQAMIPLGSCTMKLNAAAEMIPITWPEFAELHPFCPVEQAEGYHQMIAQLSDWLVKLTGYDAVCMQPNSGAQGEYAGLLAIRHYHESRNEGHRDICLIPSSAHGTNPASAQMAGMQVVVVACDKNGNIDLADLREKAEQAGANLSCIMVTYPSTHGVYEETIREVCEIVHQFGGQVYLDGANMNAQVGITSPGFIGADVSHLNLHKTFCIPHGGGGPG
;
A
#
# COMPACT_ATOMS: atom_id res chain seq x y z
N LEU A 1 -8.83 -7.80 -14.58
CA LEU A 1 -7.61 -7.07 -14.19
C LEU A 1 -6.52 -7.41 -15.19
N LEU A 2 -5.78 -6.42 -15.67
CA LEU A 2 -4.60 -6.58 -16.56
C LEU A 2 -3.41 -5.83 -15.96
N GLN A 3 -2.18 -6.14 -16.39
CA GLN A 3 -0.97 -5.38 -16.03
C GLN A 3 -0.27 -4.93 -17.31
N GLN A 4 -0.02 -3.63 -17.48
CA GLN A 4 0.48 -3.07 -18.74
C GLN A 4 1.88 -3.57 -19.08
N VAL A 5 2.82 -3.43 -18.14
CA VAL A 5 4.11 -4.10 -18.19
C VAL A 5 4.00 -5.31 -17.27
N GLY A 6 3.97 -6.51 -17.85
CA GLY A 6 3.77 -7.74 -17.11
C GLY A 6 4.89 -7.99 -16.10
N THR A 7 4.63 -8.86 -15.12
CA THR A 7 5.60 -9.17 -14.06
C THR A 7 6.95 -9.71 -14.57
N THR A 8 7.00 -10.23 -15.80
CA THR A 8 8.24 -10.70 -16.46
C THR A 8 8.82 -9.70 -17.47
N GLY A 9 8.28 -8.47 -17.53
CA GLY A 9 8.79 -7.37 -18.34
C GLY A 9 8.05 -7.09 -19.64
N GLU A 10 7.15 -7.98 -20.10
CA GLU A 10 6.44 -7.82 -21.36
C GLU A 10 5.54 -6.57 -21.40
N ILE A 11 5.74 -5.71 -22.40
CA ILE A 11 4.82 -4.61 -22.69
C ILE A 11 3.63 -5.15 -23.51
N HIS A 12 2.42 -4.90 -23.02
CA HIS A 12 1.19 -5.29 -23.70
C HIS A 12 0.42 -4.09 -24.26
N ASP A 13 0.04 -4.17 -25.54
CA ASP A 13 -1.03 -3.35 -26.12
C ASP A 13 -2.37 -4.07 -25.95
N TYR A 14 -3.17 -3.60 -24.99
CA TYR A 14 -4.48 -4.20 -24.72
C TYR A 14 -5.63 -3.50 -25.45
N SER A 15 -5.36 -2.55 -26.35
CA SER A 15 -6.41 -1.74 -26.99
C SER A 15 -7.53 -2.58 -27.60
N LYS A 16 -7.16 -3.65 -28.32
CA LYS A 16 -8.13 -4.60 -28.92
C LYS A 16 -8.91 -5.38 -27.86
N LEU A 17 -8.21 -5.96 -26.88
CA LEU A 17 -8.83 -6.75 -25.81
C LEU A 17 -9.79 -5.89 -24.97
N ILE A 18 -9.38 -4.68 -24.61
CA ILE A 18 -10.20 -3.73 -23.86
C ILE A 18 -11.46 -3.38 -24.67
N ALA A 19 -11.34 -3.12 -25.97
CA ALA A 19 -12.50 -2.85 -26.82
C ALA A 19 -13.50 -4.04 -26.83
N GLU A 20 -13.01 -5.28 -26.95
CA GLU A 20 -13.85 -6.49 -26.89
C GLU A 20 -14.55 -6.66 -25.53
N LEU A 21 -13.83 -6.43 -24.42
CA LEU A 21 -14.38 -6.51 -23.06
C LEU A 21 -15.43 -5.42 -22.82
N LYS A 22 -15.17 -4.20 -23.30
CA LYS A 22 -16.11 -3.08 -23.18
C LYS A 22 -17.37 -3.28 -24.01
N ALA A 23 -17.29 -3.91 -25.18
CA ALA A 23 -18.48 -4.31 -25.95
C ALA A 23 -19.41 -5.25 -25.15
N ARG A 24 -18.85 -5.97 -24.17
CA ARG A 24 -19.58 -6.83 -23.22
C ARG A 24 -19.90 -6.16 -21.89
N LYS A 25 -19.71 -4.84 -21.78
CA LYS A 25 -19.93 -4.03 -20.55
C LYS A 25 -19.07 -4.47 -19.36
N VAL A 26 -17.91 -5.08 -19.63
CA VAL A 26 -16.95 -5.45 -18.57
C VAL A 26 -16.11 -4.22 -18.21
N ILE A 27 -15.99 -3.94 -16.91
CA ILE A 27 -15.09 -2.90 -16.38
C ILE A 27 -13.66 -3.43 -16.41
N VAL A 28 -12.76 -2.69 -17.03
CA VAL A 28 -11.35 -3.07 -17.15
C VAL A 28 -10.46 -2.19 -16.29
N SER A 29 -9.81 -2.81 -15.31
CA SER A 29 -8.75 -2.22 -14.50
C SER A 29 -7.37 -2.65 -14.99
N VAL A 30 -6.44 -1.70 -15.08
CA VAL A 30 -5.05 -1.93 -15.49
C VAL A 30 -4.09 -1.50 -14.39
N ALA A 31 -3.27 -2.43 -13.91
CA ALA A 31 -2.12 -2.13 -13.08
C ALA A 31 -0.98 -1.57 -13.95
N ALA A 32 -0.42 -0.42 -13.56
CA ALA A 32 0.61 0.29 -14.32
C ALA A 32 1.68 0.90 -13.40
N ASP A 33 2.84 1.20 -13.98
CA ASP A 33 4.00 1.78 -13.31
C ASP A 33 4.20 3.24 -13.75
N PHE A 34 4.32 4.17 -12.81
CA PHE A 34 4.45 5.60 -13.15
C PHE A 34 5.68 5.93 -13.99
N MET A 35 6.81 5.28 -13.75
CA MET A 35 8.04 5.53 -14.49
C MET A 35 7.93 5.01 -15.93
N ALA A 36 7.38 3.81 -16.12
CA ALA A 36 7.09 3.28 -17.44
C ALA A 36 6.11 4.18 -18.20
N LEU A 37 5.06 4.68 -17.53
CA LEU A 37 4.06 5.58 -18.12
C LEU A 37 4.60 6.94 -18.57
N VAL A 38 5.83 7.31 -18.22
CA VAL A 38 6.51 8.48 -18.79
C VAL A 38 6.77 8.27 -20.28
N LEU A 39 7.11 7.04 -20.69
CA LEU A 39 7.41 6.66 -22.08
C LEU A 39 6.29 5.88 -22.77
N LEU A 40 5.43 5.19 -22.01
CA LEU A 40 4.39 4.33 -22.56
C LEU A 40 3.02 5.02 -22.70
N THR A 41 2.27 4.63 -23.74
CA THR A 41 0.87 5.03 -23.96
C THR A 41 0.05 4.74 -22.71
N ALA A 42 -0.61 5.76 -22.14
CA ALA A 42 -1.37 5.59 -20.92
C ALA A 42 -2.54 4.58 -21.09
N PRO A 43 -2.82 3.69 -20.11
CA PRO A 43 -3.92 2.73 -20.20
C PRO A 43 -5.29 3.35 -20.46
N GLY A 44 -5.51 4.59 -20.01
CA GLY A 44 -6.74 5.35 -20.32
C GLY A 44 -6.93 5.59 -21.82
N LYS A 45 -5.85 5.81 -22.60
CA LYS A 45 -5.90 5.91 -24.07
C LYS A 45 -6.21 4.58 -24.74
N GLN A 46 -5.82 3.46 -24.13
CA GLN A 46 -6.20 2.10 -24.58
C GLN A 46 -7.65 1.75 -24.22
N GLY A 47 -8.34 2.59 -23.44
CA GLY A 47 -9.75 2.45 -23.10
C GLY A 47 -10.04 1.97 -21.68
N ALA A 48 -9.02 1.73 -20.85
CA ALA A 48 -9.17 1.27 -19.47
C ALA A 48 -10.11 2.16 -18.66
N ASP A 49 -10.87 1.56 -17.75
CA ASP A 49 -11.84 2.25 -16.89
C ASP A 49 -11.19 2.72 -15.58
N ILE A 50 -10.26 1.91 -15.07
CA ILE A 50 -9.53 2.12 -13.82
C ILE A 50 -8.05 1.86 -14.07
N VAL A 51 -7.17 2.69 -13.52
CA VAL A 51 -5.72 2.51 -13.55
C VAL A 51 -5.17 2.66 -12.14
N PHE A 52 -4.34 1.73 -11.70
CA PHE A 52 -3.76 1.78 -10.36
C PHE A 52 -2.34 1.20 -10.35
N GLY A 53 -1.61 1.42 -9.26
CA GLY A 53 -0.25 0.93 -9.11
C GLY A 53 0.44 1.58 -7.91
N SER A 54 1.75 1.40 -7.79
CA SER A 54 2.55 2.04 -6.76
C SER A 54 3.21 3.32 -7.28
N ALA A 55 3.26 4.35 -6.44
CA ALA A 55 4.05 5.55 -6.67
C ALA A 55 5.45 5.49 -6.03
N GLN A 56 5.86 4.33 -5.50
CA GLN A 56 7.10 4.15 -4.73
C GLN A 56 8.34 4.71 -5.45
N ARG A 57 8.56 4.31 -6.71
CA ARG A 57 9.75 4.71 -7.47
C ARG A 57 9.77 6.18 -7.89
N PHE A 58 8.82 7.00 -7.44
CA PHE A 58 8.91 8.45 -7.48
C PHE A 58 9.49 8.96 -6.15
N GLY A 59 10.74 8.59 -5.88
CA GLY A 59 11.52 9.14 -4.77
C GLY A 59 11.16 8.65 -3.36
N VAL A 60 10.47 7.51 -3.22
CA VAL A 60 10.19 6.89 -1.92
C VAL A 60 11.08 5.64 -1.75
N PRO A 61 11.74 5.41 -0.60
CA PRO A 61 12.60 4.24 -0.39
C PRO A 61 11.87 2.89 -0.52
N MET A 62 12.60 1.78 -0.69
CA MET A 62 12.03 0.42 -0.77
C MET A 62 11.36 0.01 0.55
N GLY A 63 11.98 0.34 1.68
CA GLY A 63 11.45 0.20 3.03
C GLY A 63 11.04 -1.23 3.41
N TYR A 64 11.69 -2.25 2.81
CA TYR A 64 11.34 -3.66 2.97
C TYR A 64 9.83 -3.94 2.77
N GLY A 65 9.20 -3.18 1.86
CA GLY A 65 7.79 -3.32 1.50
C GLY A 65 6.93 -2.08 1.75
N GLY A 66 7.44 -1.07 2.45
CA GLY A 66 6.68 0.15 2.64
C GLY A 66 7.27 1.15 3.65
N PRO A 67 6.55 2.25 3.90
CA PRO A 67 5.22 2.53 3.35
C PRO A 67 5.29 3.21 1.98
N HIS A 68 4.36 2.89 1.07
CA HIS A 68 4.28 3.51 -0.26
C HIS A 68 2.85 3.92 -0.58
N ALA A 69 2.69 5.09 -1.22
CA ALA A 69 1.39 5.47 -1.76
C ALA A 69 1.07 4.67 -3.01
N ALA A 70 -0.05 3.93 -2.99
CA ALA A 70 -0.67 3.45 -4.21
C ALA A 70 -1.45 4.59 -4.88
N PHE A 71 -1.43 4.66 -6.20
CA PHE A 71 -2.31 5.52 -6.97
C PHE A 71 -3.53 4.73 -7.47
N PHE A 72 -4.67 5.39 -7.56
CA PHE A 72 -5.90 4.83 -8.09
C PHE A 72 -6.65 5.92 -8.86
N ALA A 73 -6.81 5.73 -10.17
CA ALA A 73 -7.50 6.64 -11.07
C ALA A 73 -8.63 5.90 -11.77
N ALA A 74 -9.74 6.59 -12.04
CA ALA A 74 -10.87 6.04 -12.76
C ALA A 74 -11.48 7.11 -13.67
N LYS A 75 -12.32 6.69 -14.63
CA LYS A 75 -13.15 7.62 -15.41
C LYS A 75 -14.08 8.43 -14.51
N ASP A 76 -14.42 9.64 -14.95
CA ASP A 76 -15.26 10.58 -14.19
C ASP A 76 -16.63 9.98 -13.81
N GLU A 77 -17.19 9.10 -14.66
CA GLU A 77 -18.45 8.40 -14.36
C GLU A 77 -18.40 7.54 -13.09
N PHE A 78 -17.21 7.05 -12.71
CA PHE A 78 -16.99 6.23 -11.52
C PHE A 78 -16.62 7.05 -10.28
N LYS A 79 -16.55 8.39 -10.34
CA LYS A 79 -16.10 9.23 -9.22
C LYS A 79 -16.89 9.03 -7.93
N ARG A 80 -18.17 8.67 -8.02
CA ARG A 80 -19.04 8.37 -6.86
C ARG A 80 -18.73 7.02 -6.21
N SER A 81 -18.08 6.12 -6.93
CA SER A 81 -17.66 4.78 -6.47
C SER A 81 -16.20 4.73 -6.03
N MET A 82 -15.45 5.83 -6.14
CA MET A 82 -14.04 5.87 -5.76
C MET A 82 -13.85 5.56 -4.27
N PRO A 83 -12.85 4.73 -3.91
CA PRO A 83 -12.45 4.51 -2.53
C PRO A 83 -11.62 5.69 -2.00
N GLY A 84 -11.59 5.87 -0.67
CA GLY A 84 -10.73 6.83 0.00
C GLY A 84 -11.00 8.31 -0.29
N ARG A 85 -10.06 9.14 0.15
CA ARG A 85 -10.12 10.60 0.08
C ARG A 85 -9.86 11.11 -1.33
N ILE A 86 -10.55 12.20 -1.68
CA ILE A 86 -10.32 12.96 -2.91
C ILE A 86 -10.25 14.45 -2.53
N ILE A 87 -9.19 15.14 -2.96
CA ILE A 87 -9.08 16.59 -2.81
C ILE A 87 -9.81 17.27 -3.97
N GLY A 88 -10.69 18.22 -3.66
CA GLY A 88 -11.43 19.02 -4.61
C GLY A 88 -11.13 20.51 -4.46
N VAL A 89 -11.17 21.21 -5.59
CA VAL A 89 -11.09 22.67 -5.65
C VAL A 89 -12.47 23.27 -5.29
N SER A 90 -12.46 24.28 -4.43
CA SER A 90 -13.65 24.99 -3.96
C SER A 90 -13.34 26.49 -3.78
N LYS A 91 -14.23 27.22 -3.10
CA LYS A 91 -14.06 28.63 -2.76
C LYS A 91 -14.24 28.87 -1.27
N ASP A 92 -13.45 29.76 -0.69
CA ASP A 92 -13.63 30.23 0.68
C ASP A 92 -14.78 31.27 0.79
N ALA A 93 -15.04 31.77 2.01
CA ALA A 93 -16.08 32.78 2.26
C ALA A 93 -15.81 34.13 1.57
N ALA A 94 -14.56 34.42 1.17
CA ALA A 94 -14.18 35.62 0.42
C ALA A 94 -14.16 35.39 -1.11
N GLY A 95 -14.48 34.19 -1.57
CA GLY A 95 -14.51 33.81 -2.99
C GLY A 95 -13.16 33.37 -3.55
N ASN A 96 -12.11 33.27 -2.75
CA ASN A 96 -10.79 32.79 -3.19
C ASN A 96 -10.80 31.29 -3.40
N THR A 97 -9.96 30.80 -4.31
CA THR A 97 -9.77 29.36 -4.53
C THR A 97 -9.20 28.70 -3.28
N ALA A 98 -9.86 27.64 -2.81
CA ALA A 98 -9.46 26.84 -1.65
C ALA A 98 -9.56 25.33 -1.95
N LEU A 99 -8.86 24.51 -1.17
CA LEU A 99 -8.87 23.04 -1.31
C LEU A 99 -9.59 22.41 -0.13
N ARG A 100 -10.34 21.33 -0.37
CA ARG A 100 -10.96 20.52 0.69
C ARG A 100 -11.10 19.06 0.29
N MET A 101 -11.33 18.18 1.26
CA MET A 101 -11.83 16.83 0.96
C MET A 101 -13.22 16.91 0.34
N ALA A 102 -13.41 16.24 -0.80
CA ALA A 102 -14.61 16.27 -1.61
C ALA A 102 -15.33 14.92 -1.63
N MET A 103 -16.67 14.97 -1.76
CA MET A 103 -17.52 13.78 -1.82
C MET A 103 -17.32 12.83 -0.63
N GLN A 104 -17.17 13.39 0.58
CA GLN A 104 -16.86 12.64 1.80
C GLN A 104 -17.95 11.64 2.19
N THR A 105 -19.18 11.80 1.66
CA THR A 105 -20.26 10.83 1.87
C THR A 105 -19.91 9.43 1.36
N ARG A 106 -18.88 9.25 0.52
CA ARG A 106 -18.40 7.92 0.10
C ARG A 106 -17.65 7.15 1.20
N GLU A 107 -17.14 7.86 2.20
CA GLU A 107 -16.18 7.34 3.16
C GLU A 107 -16.86 6.75 4.40
N GLN A 108 -16.13 5.87 5.10
CA GLN A 108 -16.60 5.06 6.23
C GLN A 108 -17.23 5.89 7.36
N HIS A 109 -16.71 7.09 7.63
CA HIS A 109 -17.16 7.93 8.75
C HIS A 109 -18.57 8.51 8.54
N ILE A 110 -19.09 8.47 7.31
CA ILE A 110 -20.46 8.89 6.98
C ILE A 110 -21.33 7.69 6.61
N ARG A 111 -20.86 6.83 5.70
CA ARG A 111 -21.69 5.75 5.14
C ARG A 111 -21.54 4.38 5.80
N ARG A 112 -20.61 4.22 6.75
CA ARG A 112 -20.44 2.96 7.53
C ARG A 112 -20.39 1.73 6.61
N GLU A 113 -21.24 0.72 6.80
CA GLU A 113 -21.32 -0.49 5.96
C GLU A 113 -21.61 -0.21 4.48
N LYS A 114 -22.19 0.96 4.15
CA LYS A 114 -22.48 1.37 2.76
C LYS A 114 -21.36 2.19 2.12
N ALA A 115 -20.23 2.36 2.81
CA ALA A 115 -19.07 3.05 2.25
C ALA A 115 -18.45 2.27 1.08
N ASN A 116 -17.72 2.96 0.21
CA ASN A 116 -17.11 2.30 -0.95
C ASN A 116 -15.87 1.45 -0.59
N SER A 117 -15.33 1.63 0.63
CA SER A 117 -14.20 0.91 1.20
C SER A 117 -14.13 1.20 2.70
N ASN A 118 -13.50 0.32 3.47
CA ASN A 118 -13.18 0.53 4.88
C ASN A 118 -11.98 1.46 5.11
N ILE A 119 -11.26 1.90 4.08
CA ILE A 119 -10.05 2.70 4.22
C ILE A 119 -10.28 3.99 5.04
N CYS A 120 -9.41 4.24 6.02
CA CYS A 120 -9.40 5.45 6.84
C CYS A 120 -8.02 6.11 6.82
N THR A 121 -7.03 5.57 7.55
CA THR A 121 -5.62 5.95 7.35
C THR A 121 -5.16 5.44 5.99
N SER A 122 -4.42 6.24 5.24
CA SER A 122 -3.92 5.92 3.90
C SER A 122 -2.40 6.09 3.86
N GLN A 123 -1.86 6.78 2.85
CA GLN A 123 -0.41 6.98 2.65
C GLN A 123 -0.11 8.43 2.22
N VAL A 124 -0.67 9.42 2.93
CA VAL A 124 -0.63 10.84 2.52
C VAL A 124 0.79 11.40 2.46
N LEU A 125 1.61 11.16 3.47
CA LEU A 125 3.00 11.63 3.48
C LEU A 125 3.76 11.13 2.25
N LEU A 126 3.57 9.86 1.87
CA LEU A 126 4.31 9.26 0.76
C LEU A 126 3.74 9.70 -0.60
N ALA A 127 2.44 9.96 -0.67
CA ALA A 127 1.84 10.59 -1.84
C ALA A 127 2.38 12.02 -2.05
N ASN A 128 2.61 12.76 -0.96
CA ASN A 128 3.25 14.07 -1.02
C ASN A 128 4.72 13.97 -1.48
N ILE A 129 5.50 13.02 -0.98
CA ILE A 129 6.89 12.79 -1.45
C ILE A 129 6.89 12.48 -2.96
N ALA A 130 6.04 11.56 -3.42
CA ALA A 130 5.94 11.22 -4.84
C ALA A 130 5.49 12.41 -5.71
N SER A 131 4.58 13.24 -5.20
CA SER A 131 4.17 14.50 -5.85
C SER A 131 5.34 15.48 -5.92
N LEU A 132 6.10 15.66 -4.85
CA LEU A 132 7.24 16.56 -4.80
C LEU A 132 8.37 16.10 -5.74
N TYR A 133 8.60 14.79 -5.84
CA TYR A 133 9.50 14.21 -6.85
C TYR A 133 9.07 14.59 -8.27
N ALA A 134 7.78 14.42 -8.60
CA ALA A 134 7.26 14.82 -9.91
C ALA A 134 7.33 16.35 -10.15
N VAL A 135 7.13 17.17 -9.12
CA VAL A 135 7.27 18.64 -9.19
C VAL A 135 8.73 19.04 -9.43
N PHE A 136 9.68 18.41 -8.72
CA PHE A 136 11.09 18.73 -8.79
C PHE A 136 11.69 18.39 -10.15
N HIS A 137 11.40 17.18 -10.66
CA HIS A 137 11.94 16.73 -11.94
C HIS A 137 11.16 17.30 -13.13
N GLY A 138 9.86 17.54 -12.97
CA GLY A 138 8.98 17.93 -14.06
C GLY A 138 8.93 16.91 -15.20
N PRO A 139 8.21 17.22 -16.29
CA PRO A 139 8.08 16.30 -17.43
C PRO A 139 9.42 15.97 -18.10
N ALA A 140 10.35 16.93 -18.16
CA ALA A 140 11.65 16.74 -18.80
C ALA A 140 12.61 15.88 -17.97
N GLY A 141 12.69 16.11 -16.65
CA GLY A 141 13.52 15.31 -15.75
C GLY A 141 13.03 13.87 -15.67
N LEU A 142 11.72 13.66 -15.54
CA LEU A 142 11.14 12.31 -15.55
C LEU A 142 11.41 11.57 -16.86
N LYS A 143 11.29 12.24 -18.02
CA LYS A 143 11.66 11.64 -19.32
C LYS A 143 13.13 11.26 -19.39
N ARG A 144 14.02 12.07 -18.81
CA ARG A 144 15.45 11.74 -18.72
C ARG A 144 15.69 10.51 -17.85
N ILE A 145 15.04 10.41 -16.70
CA ILE A 145 15.15 9.27 -15.79
C ILE A 145 14.62 8.01 -16.46
N ALA A 146 13.37 8.02 -16.92
CA ALA A 146 12.75 6.87 -17.60
C ALA A 146 13.54 6.46 -18.85
N GLY A 147 14.02 7.43 -19.64
CA GLY A 147 14.87 7.18 -20.80
C GLY A 147 16.21 6.53 -20.42
N ARG A 148 16.84 6.95 -19.32
CA ARG A 148 18.10 6.34 -18.84
C ARG A 148 17.89 4.91 -18.38
N ILE A 149 16.85 4.64 -17.59
CA ILE A 149 16.51 3.29 -17.10
C ILE A 149 16.30 2.36 -18.31
N HIS A 150 15.43 2.79 -19.23
CA HIS A 150 15.12 2.01 -20.43
C HIS A 150 16.38 1.78 -21.28
N ARG A 151 17.21 2.81 -21.44
CA ARG A 151 18.44 2.74 -22.20
C ARG A 151 19.45 1.71 -21.65
N LEU A 152 19.67 1.72 -20.34
CA LEU A 152 20.54 0.73 -19.69
C LEU A 152 19.97 -0.69 -19.84
N THR A 153 18.65 -0.82 -19.82
CA THR A 153 17.96 -2.09 -20.02
C THR A 153 18.16 -2.62 -21.44
N ASP A 154 18.09 -1.75 -22.45
CA ASP A 154 18.41 -2.13 -23.82
C ASP A 154 19.88 -2.51 -24.03
N ILE A 155 20.81 -1.79 -23.39
CA ILE A 155 22.24 -2.12 -23.43
C ILE A 155 22.47 -3.52 -22.85
N LEU A 156 21.85 -3.81 -21.70
CA LEU A 156 21.89 -5.13 -21.09
C LEU A 156 21.30 -6.19 -22.03
N ALA A 157 20.13 -5.94 -22.61
CA ALA A 157 19.47 -6.85 -23.54
C ALA A 157 20.34 -7.17 -24.76
N ASP A 158 20.86 -6.15 -25.45
CA ASP A 158 21.71 -6.31 -26.64
C ASP A 158 23.00 -7.09 -26.31
N GLY A 159 23.65 -6.76 -25.18
CA GLY A 159 24.83 -7.48 -24.72
C GLY A 159 24.57 -8.97 -24.45
N LEU A 160 23.47 -9.29 -23.77
CA LEU A 160 23.09 -10.68 -23.48
C LEU A 160 22.72 -11.45 -24.77
N GLN A 161 22.01 -10.82 -25.70
CA GLN A 161 21.66 -11.42 -26.99
C GLN A 161 22.90 -11.68 -27.87
N LYS A 162 23.87 -10.76 -27.88
CA LYS A 162 25.18 -10.96 -28.55
C LYS A 162 25.99 -12.11 -27.96
N LYS A 163 25.66 -12.56 -26.74
CA LYS A 163 26.20 -13.78 -26.10
C LYS A 163 25.33 -15.03 -26.29
N GLY A 164 24.32 -14.95 -27.15
CA GLY A 164 23.46 -16.08 -27.50
C GLY A 164 22.38 -16.39 -26.48
N LEU A 165 22.16 -15.53 -25.48
CA LEU A 165 21.06 -15.69 -24.54
C LEU A 165 19.74 -15.26 -25.17
N LYS A 166 18.68 -15.98 -24.81
CA LYS A 166 17.33 -15.70 -25.29
C LYS A 166 16.56 -14.92 -24.24
N LEU A 167 16.07 -13.74 -24.65
CA LEU A 167 15.07 -13.00 -23.90
C LEU A 167 13.69 -13.56 -24.23
N ARG A 168 12.83 -13.76 -23.23
CA ARG A 168 11.46 -14.25 -23.48
C ARG A 168 10.60 -13.25 -24.22
N HIS A 169 10.88 -11.97 -24.02
CA HIS A 169 10.11 -10.86 -24.53
C HIS A 169 10.99 -9.95 -25.35
N ALA A 170 10.52 -9.60 -26.55
CA ALA A 170 11.17 -8.59 -27.39
C ALA A 170 10.82 -7.17 -26.95
N HIS A 171 9.75 -7.01 -26.16
CA HIS A 171 9.22 -5.71 -25.76
C HIS A 171 9.16 -5.55 -24.25
N TYR A 172 9.87 -4.54 -23.74
CA TYR A 172 10.06 -4.29 -22.32
C TYR A 172 10.36 -2.82 -22.04
N PHE A 173 10.17 -2.40 -20.79
CA PHE A 173 10.59 -1.09 -20.31
C PHE A 173 11.94 -1.20 -19.56
N ASP A 174 11.92 -1.76 -18.36
CA ASP A 174 13.08 -1.85 -17.46
C ASP A 174 13.39 -3.27 -16.97
N THR A 175 12.58 -4.24 -17.38
CA THR A 175 12.59 -5.60 -16.85
C THR A 175 12.81 -6.60 -17.97
N LEU A 176 13.83 -7.45 -17.83
CA LEU A 176 14.16 -8.53 -18.73
C LEU A 176 13.88 -9.89 -18.08
N CYS A 177 13.42 -10.85 -18.87
CA CYS A 177 13.33 -12.26 -18.48
C CYS A 177 14.25 -13.07 -19.38
N VAL A 178 15.36 -13.54 -18.81
CA VAL A 178 16.50 -14.12 -19.53
C VAL A 178 16.53 -15.62 -19.30
N GLU A 179 16.42 -16.41 -20.36
CA GLU A 179 16.59 -17.87 -20.29
C GLU A 179 18.07 -18.20 -20.03
N VAL A 180 18.31 -19.07 -19.05
CA VAL A 180 19.67 -19.47 -18.63
C VAL A 180 19.76 -20.98 -18.51
N ALA A 181 20.85 -21.58 -19.01
CA ALA A 181 21.03 -23.03 -19.00
C ALA A 181 21.33 -23.57 -17.59
N ASP A 182 22.24 -22.91 -16.87
CA ASP A 182 22.58 -23.22 -15.49
C ASP A 182 22.21 -22.04 -14.58
N LYS A 183 20.97 -22.08 -14.10
CA LYS A 183 20.44 -21.04 -13.22
C LYS A 183 21.15 -20.98 -11.87
N ALA A 184 21.58 -22.12 -11.33
CA ALA A 184 22.24 -22.15 -10.02
C ALA A 184 23.60 -21.44 -10.09
N ALA A 185 24.38 -21.70 -11.14
CA ALA A 185 25.66 -21.03 -11.34
C ALA A 185 25.51 -19.51 -11.56
N VAL A 186 24.46 -19.08 -12.28
CA VAL A 186 24.13 -17.65 -12.47
C VAL A 186 23.81 -16.98 -11.13
N LEU A 187 22.94 -17.59 -10.32
CA LEU A 187 22.56 -17.04 -9.01
C LEU A 187 23.76 -16.98 -8.05
N ALA A 188 24.62 -18.00 -8.04
CA ALA A 188 25.83 -18.00 -7.21
C ALA A 188 26.81 -16.88 -7.61
N ARG A 189 26.99 -16.61 -8.91
CA ARG A 189 27.80 -15.47 -9.37
C ARG A 189 27.15 -14.13 -9.03
N ALA A 190 25.84 -14.01 -9.17
CA ALA A 190 25.11 -12.79 -8.80
C ALA A 190 25.25 -12.49 -7.30
N GLU A 191 25.08 -13.50 -6.46
CA GLU A 191 25.26 -13.40 -5.01
C GLU A 191 26.69 -13.00 -4.63
N ALA A 192 27.71 -13.59 -5.27
CA ALA A 192 29.11 -13.20 -5.06
C ALA A 192 29.40 -11.74 -5.45
N LEU A 193 28.59 -11.16 -6.35
CA LEU A 193 28.62 -9.75 -6.74
C LEU A 193 27.63 -8.88 -5.94
N GLN A 194 26.98 -9.43 -4.91
CA GLN A 194 25.95 -8.78 -4.09
C GLN A 194 24.73 -8.28 -4.90
N ILE A 195 24.35 -9.03 -5.93
CA ILE A 195 23.20 -8.75 -6.80
C ILE A 195 22.11 -9.80 -6.56
N ASN A 196 20.90 -9.32 -6.26
CA ASN A 196 19.71 -10.17 -6.23
C ASN A 196 19.02 -10.18 -7.61
N LEU A 197 18.81 -11.37 -8.15
CA LEU A 197 18.00 -11.59 -9.35
C LEU A 197 16.67 -12.25 -8.96
N ARG A 198 15.61 -11.99 -9.75
CA ARG A 198 14.34 -12.68 -9.55
C ARG A 198 14.46 -14.16 -9.96
N SER A 199 14.32 -15.06 -9.00
CA SER A 199 14.68 -16.49 -9.14
C SER A 199 13.50 -17.47 -9.12
N ASP A 200 12.25 -17.03 -9.01
CA ASP A 200 11.05 -17.90 -9.05
C ASP A 200 10.64 -18.36 -10.47
N ILE A 201 11.27 -17.81 -11.51
CA ILE A 201 10.90 -18.09 -12.91
C ILE A 201 11.57 -19.38 -13.40
N HIS A 202 10.80 -20.41 -13.75
CA HIS A 202 11.35 -21.68 -14.24
C HIS A 202 12.28 -21.49 -15.45
N GLY A 203 13.53 -21.98 -15.40
CA GLY A 203 14.49 -21.92 -16.52
C GLY A 203 14.97 -20.51 -16.92
N ALA A 204 14.69 -19.48 -16.12
CA ALA A 204 15.09 -18.11 -16.40
C ALA A 204 15.36 -17.32 -15.12
N VAL A 205 15.96 -16.14 -15.26
CA VAL A 205 16.06 -15.12 -14.22
C VAL A 205 15.40 -13.83 -14.69
N GLY A 206 14.75 -13.13 -13.76
CA GLY A 206 14.23 -11.77 -14.01
C GLY A 206 15.23 -10.72 -13.53
N ILE A 207 15.42 -9.68 -14.33
CA ILE A 207 16.32 -8.57 -14.04
C ILE A 207 15.54 -7.28 -14.24
N THR A 208 15.38 -6.47 -13.21
CA THR A 208 14.71 -5.16 -13.28
C THR A 208 15.73 -4.08 -12.94
N LEU A 209 15.96 -3.16 -13.87
CA LEU A 209 16.81 -2.00 -13.65
C LEU A 209 15.98 -0.82 -13.14
N ASP A 210 16.65 0.12 -12.49
CA ASP A 210 16.00 1.26 -11.84
C ASP A 210 16.82 2.55 -11.96
N GLU A 211 16.36 3.59 -11.28
CA GLU A 211 17.02 4.89 -11.29
C GLU A 211 18.44 4.84 -10.69
N ALA A 212 18.72 3.95 -9.74
CA ALA A 212 20.04 3.86 -9.11
C ALA A 212 21.07 3.12 -9.98
N THR A 213 20.60 2.32 -10.95
CA THR A 213 21.46 1.52 -11.82
C THR A 213 22.50 2.37 -12.56
N THR A 214 23.76 1.97 -12.45
CA THR A 214 24.91 2.58 -13.08
C THR A 214 25.45 1.72 -14.23
N ARG A 215 26.45 2.24 -14.95
CA ARG A 215 27.16 1.49 -15.99
C ARG A 215 27.94 0.31 -15.40
N GLU A 216 28.47 0.45 -14.19
CA GLU A 216 29.20 -0.60 -13.51
C GLU A 216 28.27 -1.76 -13.12
N ASP A 217 27.06 -1.44 -12.67
CA ASP A 217 26.05 -2.46 -12.37
C ASP A 217 25.69 -3.29 -13.60
N VAL A 218 25.58 -2.67 -14.78
CA VAL A 218 25.36 -3.39 -16.05
C VAL A 218 26.54 -4.30 -16.39
N LEU A 219 27.79 -3.88 -16.15
CA LEU A 219 28.96 -4.75 -16.32
C LEU A 219 28.93 -5.94 -15.34
N ASN A 220 28.58 -5.69 -14.08
CA ASN A 220 28.44 -6.75 -13.07
C ASN A 220 27.31 -7.71 -13.42
N LEU A 221 26.21 -7.23 -14.00
CA LEU A 221 25.15 -8.08 -14.53
C LEU A 221 25.65 -8.95 -15.69
N PHE A 222 26.46 -8.43 -16.61
CA PHE A 222 27.09 -9.29 -17.62
C PHE A 222 27.96 -10.38 -16.97
N ARG A 223 28.80 -10.04 -15.99
CA ARG A 223 29.62 -11.02 -15.24
C ARG A 223 28.74 -12.07 -14.56
N ALA A 224 27.67 -11.65 -13.89
CA ALA A 224 26.72 -12.55 -13.22
C ALA A 224 26.09 -13.54 -14.22
N ILE A 225 25.59 -13.05 -15.35
CA ILE A 225 24.84 -13.88 -16.29
C ILE A 225 25.75 -14.74 -17.20
N VAL A 226 26.81 -14.17 -17.77
CA VAL A 226 27.65 -14.85 -18.79
C VAL A 226 29.10 -15.14 -18.35
N GLY A 227 29.54 -14.66 -17.18
CA GLY A 227 30.90 -14.86 -16.65
C GLY A 227 31.87 -13.68 -16.93
N ASP A 228 33.06 -13.72 -16.33
CA ASP A 228 34.02 -12.61 -16.37
C ASP A 228 34.60 -12.33 -17.76
N ASP A 229 34.80 -13.37 -18.57
CA ASP A 229 35.31 -13.27 -19.94
C ASP A 229 34.22 -12.87 -20.96
N HIS A 230 33.28 -12.02 -20.53
CA HIS A 230 32.18 -11.58 -21.38
C HIS A 230 32.67 -10.72 -22.55
N GLY A 231 33.76 -9.96 -22.44
CA GLY A 231 34.30 -9.17 -23.57
C GLY A 231 33.27 -8.22 -24.23
N LEU A 232 32.25 -7.80 -23.48
CA LEU A 232 31.24 -6.83 -23.92
C LEU A 232 31.71 -5.43 -23.53
N ASP A 233 31.63 -4.50 -24.47
CA ASP A 233 31.96 -3.10 -24.27
C ASP A 233 30.69 -2.24 -24.27
N ILE A 234 30.41 -1.58 -23.14
CA ILE A 234 29.17 -0.79 -22.99
C ILE A 234 29.12 0.37 -23.98
N ASP A 235 30.23 1.03 -24.31
CA ASP A 235 30.20 2.17 -25.23
C ASP A 235 29.81 1.76 -26.65
N THR A 236 30.24 0.58 -27.08
CA THR A 236 29.82 -0.01 -28.35
C THR A 236 28.34 -0.39 -28.33
N LEU A 237 27.89 -1.09 -27.27
CA LEU A 237 26.47 -1.47 -27.12
C LEU A 237 25.56 -0.23 -27.07
N ASP A 238 25.95 0.80 -26.31
CA ASP A 238 25.22 2.06 -26.22
C ASP A 238 25.10 2.70 -27.61
N LYS A 239 26.18 2.83 -28.37
CA LYS A 239 26.11 3.37 -29.74
C LYS A 239 25.13 2.61 -30.63
N ASP A 240 25.15 1.27 -30.59
CA ASP A 240 24.27 0.43 -31.41
C ASP A 240 22.80 0.67 -31.05
N VAL A 241 22.46 0.60 -29.76
CA VAL A 241 21.09 0.84 -29.28
C VAL A 241 20.67 2.30 -29.57
N ALA A 242 21.60 3.27 -29.66
CA ALA A 242 21.29 4.69 -29.92
C ALA A 242 20.62 4.89 -31.26
N LEU A 243 21.02 4.07 -32.22
CA LEU A 243 20.64 4.18 -33.60
C LEU A 243 19.30 3.46 -33.88
N ASP A 244 19.01 2.36 -33.18
CA ASP A 244 17.89 1.48 -33.52
C ASP A 244 17.29 0.72 -32.31
N SER A 245 16.87 1.43 -31.25
CA SER A 245 16.07 0.80 -30.19
C SER A 245 14.63 0.52 -30.68
N ARG A 246 14.20 -0.75 -30.55
CA ARG A 246 12.86 -1.24 -30.95
C ARG A 246 12.12 -1.98 -29.83
N SER A 247 12.65 -1.91 -28.60
CA SER A 247 12.12 -2.62 -27.44
C SER A 247 10.77 -2.07 -26.98
N ILE A 248 10.47 -0.78 -27.18
CA ILE A 248 9.09 -0.27 -27.05
C ILE A 248 8.43 -0.24 -28.43
N PRO A 249 7.31 -0.97 -28.65
CA PRO A 249 6.55 -0.89 -29.90
C PRO A 249 6.09 0.53 -30.21
N ALA A 250 6.09 0.93 -31.48
CA ALA A 250 5.70 2.29 -31.88
C ALA A 250 4.29 2.69 -31.41
N VAL A 251 3.33 1.75 -31.40
CA VAL A 251 1.96 1.97 -30.90
C VAL A 251 1.89 2.20 -29.39
N MET A 252 2.90 1.74 -28.66
CA MET A 252 3.03 1.88 -27.21
C MET A 252 3.91 3.05 -26.80
N LEU A 253 4.58 3.75 -27.74
CA LEU A 253 5.31 4.97 -27.45
C LEU A 253 4.34 6.12 -27.18
N ARG A 254 4.55 6.82 -26.06
CA ARG A 254 3.74 7.95 -25.65
C ARG A 254 4.01 9.17 -26.53
N ASP A 255 2.93 9.75 -27.06
CA ASP A 255 2.97 10.93 -27.94
C ASP A 255 2.36 12.21 -27.33
N ASP A 256 1.71 12.11 -26.15
CA ASP A 256 1.10 13.25 -25.46
C ASP A 256 1.99 13.87 -24.36
N ALA A 257 1.72 15.15 -24.08
CA ALA A 257 2.36 15.86 -22.99
C ALA A 257 1.84 15.40 -21.62
N ILE A 258 2.75 15.28 -20.66
CA ILE A 258 2.44 15.03 -19.24
C ILE A 258 2.78 16.26 -18.40
N LEU A 259 2.15 16.36 -17.23
CA LEU A 259 2.52 17.34 -16.20
C LEU A 259 2.59 18.79 -16.73
N THR A 260 1.60 19.19 -17.55
CA THR A 260 1.56 20.51 -18.19
C THR A 260 1.17 21.64 -17.25
N HIS A 261 0.62 21.31 -16.06
CA HIS A 261 0.26 22.32 -15.07
C HIS A 261 1.51 23.08 -14.60
N PRO A 262 1.44 24.41 -14.37
CA PRO A 262 2.62 25.20 -14.01
C PRO A 262 3.36 24.73 -12.76
N VAL A 263 2.69 24.06 -11.82
CA VAL A 263 3.32 23.51 -10.61
C VAL A 263 4.50 22.59 -10.94
N PHE A 264 4.41 21.78 -12.00
CA PHE A 264 5.47 20.83 -12.40
C PHE A 264 6.59 21.47 -13.22
N ASN A 265 6.51 22.78 -13.47
CA ASN A 265 7.40 23.50 -14.39
C ASN A 265 8.03 24.74 -13.76
N ARG A 266 7.94 24.90 -12.42
CA ARG A 266 8.36 26.11 -11.70
C ARG A 266 9.43 25.90 -10.62
N TYR A 267 9.56 24.70 -10.07
CA TYR A 267 10.32 24.46 -8.84
C TYR A 267 11.43 23.41 -9.07
N HIS A 268 12.35 23.69 -10.00
CA HIS A 268 13.36 22.72 -10.45
C HIS A 268 14.75 22.95 -9.84
N SER A 269 15.00 24.12 -9.25
CA SER A 269 16.16 24.32 -8.40
C SER A 269 15.87 23.89 -6.96
N GLU A 270 16.90 23.44 -6.24
CA GLU A 270 16.80 23.08 -4.83
C GLU A 270 16.24 24.24 -3.99
N THR A 271 16.68 25.47 -4.26
CA THR A 271 16.19 26.66 -3.55
C THR A 271 14.69 26.91 -3.77
N GLU A 272 14.21 26.78 -5.02
CA GLU A 272 12.79 26.94 -5.33
C GLU A 272 11.95 25.85 -4.67
N MET A 273 12.42 24.60 -4.70
CA MET A 273 11.73 23.47 -4.06
C MET A 273 11.68 23.63 -2.54
N MET A 274 12.79 24.00 -1.89
CA MET A 274 12.82 24.30 -0.46
C MET A 274 11.80 25.38 -0.07
N ARG A 275 11.75 26.48 -0.85
CA ARG A 275 10.78 27.56 -0.63
C ARG A 275 9.34 27.09 -0.85
N TYR A 276 9.11 26.26 -1.85
CA TYR A 276 7.78 25.71 -2.14
C TYR A 276 7.29 24.80 -1.00
N MET A 277 8.11 23.85 -0.56
CA MET A 277 7.79 22.96 0.57
C MET A 277 7.52 23.77 1.84
N HIS A 278 8.40 24.72 2.17
CA HIS A 278 8.21 25.57 3.36
C HIS A 278 6.94 26.44 3.27
N ALA A 279 6.60 26.96 2.07
CA ALA A 279 5.38 27.73 1.86
C ALA A 279 4.10 26.88 2.01
N LEU A 280 4.15 25.58 1.72
CA LEU A 280 3.06 24.65 1.98
C LEU A 280 2.99 24.29 3.47
N GLU A 281 4.11 23.92 4.08
CA GLU A 281 4.24 23.60 5.51
C GLU A 281 3.63 24.70 6.39
N ARG A 282 3.91 25.97 6.09
CA ARG A 282 3.42 27.12 6.86
C ARG A 282 1.90 27.32 6.83
N LYS A 283 1.18 26.63 5.94
CA LYS A 283 -0.29 26.70 5.87
C LYS A 283 -0.97 25.68 6.77
N ASP A 284 -0.22 24.71 7.28
CA ASP A 284 -0.74 23.58 8.03
C ASP A 284 -0.37 23.71 9.51
N LEU A 285 -1.36 23.61 10.39
CA LEU A 285 -1.15 23.52 11.83
C LEU A 285 -0.69 22.09 12.17
N ALA A 286 0.49 21.97 12.77
CA ALA A 286 1.08 20.69 13.17
C ALA A 286 1.55 20.68 14.64
N LEU A 287 2.01 19.52 15.13
CA LEU A 287 2.36 19.31 16.54
C LEU A 287 3.59 20.10 17.01
N ASN A 288 4.40 20.63 16.10
CA ASN A 288 5.49 21.56 16.42
C ASN A 288 5.00 22.96 16.80
N GLN A 289 3.70 23.27 16.61
CA GLN A 289 3.12 24.58 16.88
C GLN A 289 2.13 24.54 18.06
N ALA A 290 1.24 23.55 18.10
CA ALA A 290 0.20 23.46 19.12
C ALA A 290 -0.31 22.02 19.32
N MET A 291 -1.01 21.81 20.44
CA MET A 291 -1.79 20.59 20.66
C MET A 291 -2.91 20.46 19.61
N ILE A 292 -3.08 19.27 19.06
CA ILE A 292 -4.19 18.91 18.15
C ILE A 292 -5.04 17.84 18.85
N PRO A 293 -6.08 18.21 19.62
CA PRO A 293 -6.82 17.29 20.50
C PRO A 293 -7.91 16.51 19.74
N LEU A 294 -7.53 15.77 18.70
CA LEU A 294 -8.46 14.94 17.93
C LEU A 294 -8.74 13.63 18.69
N GLY A 295 -9.97 13.49 19.19
CA GLY A 295 -10.45 12.25 19.81
C GLY A 295 -10.30 11.06 18.87
N SER A 296 -9.97 9.88 19.43
CA SER A 296 -9.68 8.64 18.68
C SER A 296 -8.45 8.70 17.75
N CYS A 297 -7.67 9.79 17.73
CA CYS A 297 -6.43 9.89 16.94
C CYS A 297 -5.14 9.78 17.77
N THR A 298 -5.18 10.07 19.08
CA THR A 298 -4.00 10.01 19.98
C THR A 298 -2.80 10.77 19.39
N MET A 299 -2.94 12.09 19.22
CA MET A 299 -1.88 12.97 18.70
C MET A 299 -0.76 13.19 19.73
N LYS A 300 0.00 12.13 20.01
CA LYS A 300 1.13 12.10 20.95
C LYS A 300 2.44 12.54 20.30
N LEU A 301 3.51 12.59 21.09
CA LEU A 301 4.86 12.83 20.59
C LEU A 301 5.27 11.73 19.59
N ASN A 302 5.79 12.16 18.44
CA ASN A 302 6.59 11.33 17.54
C ASN A 302 8.05 11.73 17.77
N ALA A 303 8.78 10.97 18.60
CA ALA A 303 10.07 11.43 19.10
C ALA A 303 11.14 11.38 17.99
N ALA A 304 12.05 12.34 17.97
CA ALA A 304 13.13 12.37 16.98
C ALA A 304 13.95 11.07 16.98
N ALA A 305 14.22 10.51 18.16
CA ALA A 305 14.93 9.24 18.32
C ALA A 305 14.19 8.05 17.68
N GLU A 306 12.85 8.05 17.69
CA GLU A 306 12.03 7.03 17.03
C GLU A 306 11.99 7.22 15.51
N MET A 307 12.12 8.47 15.04
CA MET A 307 12.05 8.80 13.63
C MET A 307 13.36 8.61 12.87
N ILE A 308 14.51 8.83 13.50
CA ILE A 308 15.83 8.75 12.85
C ILE A 308 16.06 7.42 12.08
N PRO A 309 15.73 6.24 12.64
CA PRO A 309 16.04 4.98 11.97
C PRO A 309 15.28 4.71 10.68
N ILE A 310 14.12 5.33 10.45
CA ILE A 310 13.29 5.03 9.27
C ILE A 310 13.97 5.40 7.94
N THR A 311 15.02 6.22 8.00
CA THR A 311 15.82 6.64 6.84
C THR A 311 17.22 6.05 6.82
N TRP A 312 17.56 5.13 7.73
CA TRP A 312 18.83 4.40 7.64
C TRP A 312 18.78 3.46 6.44
N PRO A 313 19.85 3.34 5.63
CA PRO A 313 19.90 2.43 4.49
C PRO A 313 19.51 0.99 4.84
N GLU A 314 19.92 0.51 6.01
CA GLU A 314 19.62 -0.83 6.54
C GLU A 314 18.12 -1.10 6.77
N PHE A 315 17.29 -0.05 6.82
CA PHE A 315 15.83 -0.15 6.82
C PHE A 315 15.23 0.31 5.48
N ALA A 316 15.68 1.44 4.95
CA ALA A 316 15.06 2.13 3.84
C ALA A 316 15.34 1.49 2.47
N GLU A 317 16.46 0.80 2.29
CA GLU A 317 16.92 0.37 0.96
C GLU A 317 16.71 -1.12 0.66
N LEU A 318 16.33 -1.93 1.65
CA LEU A 318 16.06 -3.35 1.42
C LEU A 318 14.81 -3.56 0.56
N HIS A 319 14.95 -4.37 -0.48
CA HIS A 319 13.82 -4.83 -1.29
C HIS A 319 12.99 -5.85 -0.49
N PRO A 320 11.64 -5.78 -0.47
CA PRO A 320 10.77 -6.67 0.33
C PRO A 320 10.91 -8.16 0.03
N PHE A 321 11.41 -8.51 -1.15
CA PHE A 321 11.60 -9.90 -1.59
C PHE A 321 13.09 -10.27 -1.72
N CYS A 322 13.98 -9.59 -1.00
CA CYS A 322 15.34 -10.09 -0.87
C CYS A 322 15.35 -11.46 -0.15
N PRO A 323 16.39 -12.28 -0.36
CA PRO A 323 16.59 -13.49 0.44
C PRO A 323 16.54 -13.20 1.95
N VAL A 324 15.92 -14.10 2.71
CA VAL A 324 15.58 -13.90 4.14
C VAL A 324 16.83 -13.64 4.99
N GLU A 325 17.93 -14.29 4.65
CA GLU A 325 19.25 -14.13 5.27
C GLU A 325 19.83 -12.72 5.12
N GLN A 326 19.37 -11.93 4.14
CA GLN A 326 19.80 -10.53 3.98
C GLN A 326 18.97 -9.57 4.86
N ALA A 327 17.87 -10.05 5.46
CA ALA A 327 16.94 -9.26 6.26
C ALA A 327 16.90 -9.70 7.74
N GLU A 328 17.95 -10.37 8.25
CA GLU A 328 18.01 -10.88 9.63
C GLU A 328 17.70 -9.80 10.68
N GLY A 329 18.23 -8.57 10.49
CA GLY A 329 17.95 -7.44 11.37
C GLY A 329 16.47 -7.04 11.42
N TYR A 330 15.79 -7.07 10.26
CA TYR A 330 14.34 -6.87 10.18
C TYR A 330 13.58 -7.96 10.93
N HIS A 331 13.95 -9.23 10.73
CA HIS A 331 13.31 -10.35 11.39
C HIS A 331 13.48 -10.30 12.90
N GLN A 332 14.68 -9.93 13.39
CA GLN A 332 14.91 -9.71 14.81
C GLN A 332 14.04 -8.58 15.37
N MET A 333 14.00 -7.42 14.71
CA MET A 333 13.17 -6.28 15.13
C MET A 333 11.69 -6.64 15.17
N ILE A 334 11.18 -7.29 14.11
CA ILE A 334 9.78 -7.72 13.99
C ILE A 334 9.42 -8.72 15.10
N ALA A 335 10.28 -9.71 15.35
CA ALA A 335 10.07 -10.71 16.40
C ALA A 335 10.02 -10.05 17.79
N GLN A 336 10.98 -9.17 18.09
CA GLN A 336 11.00 -8.45 19.37
C GLN A 336 9.75 -7.58 19.58
N LEU A 337 9.34 -6.82 18.54
CA LEU A 337 8.13 -6.03 18.61
C LEU A 337 6.88 -6.91 18.78
N SER A 338 6.81 -8.04 18.07
CA SER A 338 5.70 -9.00 18.20
C SER A 338 5.59 -9.52 19.62
N ASP A 339 6.70 -9.93 20.23
CA ASP A 339 6.74 -10.40 21.63
C ASP A 339 6.27 -9.33 22.61
N TRP A 340 6.66 -8.07 22.41
CA TRP A 340 6.22 -6.97 23.25
C TRP A 340 4.72 -6.71 23.10
N LEU A 341 4.21 -6.70 21.88
CA LEU A 341 2.78 -6.50 21.61
C LEU A 341 1.94 -7.65 22.16
N VAL A 342 2.39 -8.90 22.06
CA VAL A 342 1.78 -10.06 22.73
C VAL A 342 1.66 -9.82 24.24
N LYS A 343 2.74 -9.41 24.91
CA LYS A 343 2.71 -9.13 26.36
C LYS A 343 1.78 -7.98 26.74
N LEU A 344 1.72 -6.93 25.91
CA LEU A 344 0.84 -5.78 26.15
C LEU A 344 -0.65 -6.10 25.93
N THR A 345 -0.94 -7.03 25.03
CA THR A 345 -2.31 -7.32 24.61
C THR A 345 -2.89 -8.56 25.27
N GLY A 346 -2.06 -9.47 25.78
CA GLY A 346 -2.49 -10.76 26.30
C GLY A 346 -2.95 -11.75 25.23
N TYR A 347 -2.61 -11.52 23.95
CA TYR A 347 -2.82 -12.46 22.86
C TYR A 347 -1.67 -13.46 22.73
N ASP A 348 -1.89 -14.54 21.99
CA ASP A 348 -0.87 -15.57 21.76
C ASP A 348 0.06 -15.27 20.57
N ALA A 349 -0.39 -14.44 19.61
CA ALA A 349 0.36 -14.15 18.39
C ALA A 349 -0.01 -12.78 17.80
N VAL A 350 0.89 -12.24 16.97
CA VAL A 350 0.69 -10.99 16.24
C VAL A 350 1.04 -11.20 14.76
N CYS A 351 0.21 -10.66 13.87
CA CYS A 351 0.49 -10.55 12.45
C CYS A 351 0.81 -9.09 12.10
N MET A 352 1.99 -8.84 11.53
CA MET A 352 2.46 -7.49 11.16
C MET A 352 2.04 -7.04 9.75
N GLN A 353 1.34 -7.89 9.00
CA GLN A 353 0.99 -7.64 7.60
C GLN A 353 -0.03 -6.50 7.38
N PRO A 354 -1.08 -6.32 8.21
CA PRO A 354 -2.06 -5.27 7.99
C PRO A 354 -1.45 -3.87 8.14
N ASN A 355 -1.42 -3.10 7.05
CA ASN A 355 -0.77 -1.78 6.98
C ASN A 355 -1.67 -0.59 7.35
N SER A 356 -2.79 -0.84 8.03
CA SER A 356 -3.66 0.17 8.63
C SER A 356 -4.62 -0.49 9.62
N GLY A 357 -5.24 0.30 10.51
CA GLY A 357 -6.22 -0.25 11.46
C GLY A 357 -7.42 -0.93 10.77
N ALA A 358 -7.94 -0.32 9.70
CA ALA A 358 -9.04 -0.90 8.91
C ALA A 358 -8.62 -2.22 8.21
N GLN A 359 -7.37 -2.33 7.76
CA GLN A 359 -6.84 -3.61 7.25
C GLN A 359 -6.69 -4.64 8.37
N GLY A 360 -6.35 -4.23 9.59
CA GLY A 360 -6.31 -5.10 10.76
C GLY A 360 -7.70 -5.64 11.13
N GLU A 361 -8.73 -4.79 11.06
CA GLU A 361 -10.13 -5.22 11.18
C GLU A 361 -10.49 -6.26 10.14
N TYR A 362 -10.27 -5.96 8.86
CA TYR A 362 -10.57 -6.88 7.78
C TYR A 362 -9.83 -8.22 7.94
N ALA A 363 -8.53 -8.20 8.28
CA ALA A 363 -7.75 -9.40 8.52
C ALA A 363 -8.24 -10.20 9.73
N GLY A 364 -8.60 -9.54 10.84
CA GLY A 364 -9.14 -10.20 12.02
C GLY A 364 -10.50 -10.86 11.76
N LEU A 365 -11.38 -10.21 11.00
CA LEU A 365 -12.66 -10.80 10.60
C LEU A 365 -12.50 -11.98 9.64
N LEU A 366 -11.53 -11.92 8.72
CA LEU A 366 -11.18 -13.09 7.89
C LEU A 366 -10.62 -14.24 8.73
N ALA A 367 -9.80 -13.95 9.75
CA ALA A 367 -9.30 -14.97 10.66
C ALA A 367 -10.44 -15.65 11.45
N ILE A 368 -11.39 -14.86 11.98
CA ILE A 368 -12.61 -15.38 12.62
C ILE A 368 -13.41 -16.27 11.67
N ARG A 369 -13.63 -15.81 10.43
CA ARG A 369 -14.35 -16.59 9.42
C ARG A 369 -13.66 -17.92 9.13
N HIS A 370 -12.35 -17.92 8.89
CA HIS A 370 -11.59 -19.14 8.65
C HIS A 370 -11.55 -20.06 9.87
N TYR A 371 -11.55 -19.50 11.09
CA TYR A 371 -11.71 -20.27 12.32
C TYR A 371 -13.08 -20.99 12.35
N HIS A 372 -14.17 -20.31 12.01
CA HIS A 372 -15.49 -20.94 11.89
C HIS A 372 -15.52 -22.02 10.81
N GLU A 373 -14.98 -21.74 9.62
CA GLU A 373 -14.87 -22.71 8.53
C GLU A 373 -14.07 -23.96 8.95
N SER A 374 -12.98 -23.80 9.70
CA SER A 374 -12.15 -24.91 10.18
C SER A 374 -12.87 -25.87 11.13
N ARG A 375 -13.95 -25.40 11.78
CA ARG A 375 -14.81 -26.18 12.68
C ARG A 375 -16.10 -26.66 12.00
N ASN A 376 -16.19 -26.52 10.67
CA ASN A 376 -17.39 -26.78 9.87
C ASN A 376 -18.58 -25.87 10.22
N GLU A 377 -18.32 -24.69 10.77
CA GLU A 377 -19.32 -23.68 11.13
C GLU A 377 -19.26 -22.45 10.20
N GLY A 378 -18.79 -22.62 8.95
CA GLY A 378 -18.66 -21.53 7.97
C GLY A 378 -19.96 -20.84 7.55
N HIS A 379 -21.11 -21.31 8.04
CA HIS A 379 -22.41 -20.65 7.89
C HIS A 379 -22.59 -19.46 8.85
N ARG A 380 -21.71 -19.30 9.85
CA ARG A 380 -21.69 -18.16 10.75
C ARG A 380 -21.20 -16.90 10.03
N ASP A 381 -22.12 -16.00 9.70
CA ASP A 381 -21.84 -14.77 8.95
C ASP A 381 -22.41 -13.50 9.58
N ILE A 382 -23.13 -13.58 10.71
CA ILE A 382 -23.68 -12.41 11.41
C ILE A 382 -22.61 -11.75 12.28
N CYS A 383 -22.35 -10.47 12.02
CA CYS A 383 -21.47 -9.61 12.80
C CYS A 383 -22.28 -8.57 13.58
N LEU A 384 -22.29 -8.68 14.90
CA LEU A 384 -22.91 -7.70 15.81
C LEU A 384 -21.99 -6.47 15.94
N ILE A 385 -22.53 -5.28 15.79
CA ILE A 385 -21.75 -4.02 15.87
C ILE A 385 -22.53 -2.98 16.68
N PRO A 386 -22.02 -2.51 17.84
CA PRO A 386 -22.64 -1.41 18.58
C PRO A 386 -22.81 -0.16 17.72
N SER A 387 -23.90 0.57 17.92
CA SER A 387 -24.18 1.81 17.19
C SER A 387 -23.11 2.89 17.38
N SER A 388 -22.37 2.84 18.49
CA SER A 388 -21.24 3.71 18.82
C SER A 388 -19.93 3.35 18.08
N ALA A 389 -19.80 2.17 17.47
CA ALA A 389 -18.56 1.73 16.85
C ALA A 389 -18.09 2.69 15.74
N HIS A 390 -16.78 2.75 15.53
CA HIS A 390 -16.18 3.51 14.44
C HIS A 390 -16.71 3.03 13.08
N GLY A 391 -16.76 3.91 12.08
CA GLY A 391 -17.35 3.60 10.77
C GLY A 391 -16.58 2.55 9.97
N THR A 392 -15.31 2.30 10.32
CA THR A 392 -14.49 1.24 9.71
C THR A 392 -15.03 -0.14 10.05
N ASN A 393 -15.47 -0.38 11.30
CA ASN A 393 -15.96 -1.68 11.75
C ASN A 393 -17.07 -2.25 10.83
N PRO A 394 -18.20 -1.55 10.59
CA PRO A 394 -19.24 -2.04 9.68
C PRO A 394 -18.79 -2.10 8.21
N ALA A 395 -17.88 -1.23 7.78
CA ALA A 395 -17.32 -1.29 6.42
C ALA A 395 -16.41 -2.52 6.23
N SER A 396 -15.60 -2.86 7.23
CA SER A 396 -14.72 -4.03 7.27
C SER A 396 -15.53 -5.32 7.32
N ALA A 397 -16.59 -5.37 8.12
CA ALA A 397 -17.51 -6.52 8.17
C ALA A 397 -18.22 -6.75 6.83
N GLN A 398 -18.74 -5.69 6.21
CA GLN A 398 -19.33 -5.79 4.87
C GLN A 398 -18.30 -6.29 3.84
N MET A 399 -17.06 -5.80 3.91
CA MET A 399 -15.98 -6.22 3.00
C MET A 399 -15.58 -7.69 3.21
N ALA A 400 -15.62 -8.19 4.45
CA ALA A 400 -15.41 -9.59 4.79
C ALA A 400 -16.57 -10.52 4.40
N GLY A 401 -17.66 -9.95 3.87
CA GLY A 401 -18.87 -10.69 3.46
C GLY A 401 -19.78 -11.07 4.61
N MET A 402 -19.71 -10.37 5.75
CA MET A 402 -20.56 -10.60 6.92
C MET A 402 -21.84 -9.75 6.87
N GLN A 403 -22.92 -10.26 7.45
CA GLN A 403 -24.15 -9.51 7.66
C GLN A 403 -24.03 -8.67 8.94
N VAL A 404 -24.04 -7.34 8.78
CA VAL A 404 -23.99 -6.40 9.91
C VAL A 404 -25.35 -6.31 10.60
N VAL A 405 -25.38 -6.56 11.91
CA VAL A 405 -26.54 -6.33 12.78
C VAL A 405 -26.14 -5.34 13.86
N VAL A 406 -26.82 -4.19 13.89
CA VAL A 406 -26.49 -3.10 14.82
C VAL A 406 -27.01 -3.45 16.22
N VAL A 407 -26.17 -3.31 17.25
CA VAL A 407 -26.55 -3.40 18.67
C VAL A 407 -26.75 -2.00 19.24
N ALA A 408 -27.81 -1.80 20.02
CA ALA A 408 -28.15 -0.53 20.63
C ALA A 408 -27.14 -0.13 21.72
N CYS A 409 -27.10 1.17 22.02
CA CYS A 409 -26.43 1.69 23.20
C CYS A 409 -27.47 2.27 24.15
N ASP A 410 -27.21 2.17 25.46
CA ASP A 410 -28.06 2.75 26.48
C ASP A 410 -27.93 4.29 26.50
N LYS A 411 -28.70 4.95 27.39
CA LYS A 411 -28.69 6.42 27.52
C LYS A 411 -27.37 6.99 28.04
N ASN A 412 -26.53 6.17 28.64
CA ASN A 412 -25.22 6.53 29.14
C ASN A 412 -24.11 6.26 28.11
N GLY A 413 -24.47 5.70 26.95
CA GLY A 413 -23.54 5.39 25.86
C GLY A 413 -22.81 4.06 25.98
N ASN A 414 -23.24 3.17 26.89
CA ASN A 414 -22.73 1.80 26.99
C ASN A 414 -23.46 0.87 26.01
N ILE A 415 -22.91 -0.30 25.72
CA ILE A 415 -23.61 -1.36 24.98
C ILE A 415 -24.83 -1.81 25.77
N ASP A 416 -26.01 -1.83 25.12
CA ASP A 416 -27.23 -2.36 25.72
C ASP A 416 -27.16 -3.89 25.79
N LEU A 417 -26.92 -4.43 26.99
CA LEU A 417 -26.82 -5.87 27.21
C LEU A 417 -28.11 -6.64 26.92
N ALA A 418 -29.29 -6.01 27.09
CA ALA A 418 -30.56 -6.67 26.81
C ALA A 418 -30.74 -6.85 25.30
N ASP A 419 -30.49 -5.78 24.54
CA ASP A 419 -30.53 -5.81 23.08
C ASP A 419 -29.42 -6.70 22.49
N LEU A 420 -28.23 -6.73 23.09
CA LEU A 420 -27.16 -7.66 22.71
C LEU A 420 -27.60 -9.12 22.87
N ARG A 421 -28.17 -9.49 24.01
CA ARG A 421 -28.66 -10.85 24.26
C ARG A 421 -29.75 -11.24 23.28
N GLU A 422 -30.72 -10.36 23.05
CA GLU A 422 -31.80 -10.59 22.10
C GLU A 422 -31.24 -10.85 20.69
N LYS A 423 -30.30 -10.02 20.23
CA LYS A 423 -29.69 -10.17 18.89
C LYS A 423 -28.79 -11.39 18.77
N ALA A 424 -28.06 -11.75 19.84
CA ALA A 424 -27.27 -12.97 19.87
C ALA A 424 -28.17 -14.22 19.82
N GLU A 425 -29.28 -14.22 20.54
CA GLU A 425 -30.29 -15.30 20.50
C GLU A 425 -30.96 -15.40 19.12
N GLN A 426 -31.34 -14.27 18.51
CA GLN A 426 -31.90 -14.23 17.16
C GLN A 426 -30.91 -14.70 16.10
N ALA A 427 -29.63 -14.36 16.23
CA ALA A 427 -28.57 -14.82 15.34
C ALA A 427 -28.33 -16.33 15.49
N GLY A 428 -28.40 -16.85 16.73
CA GLY A 428 -28.29 -18.27 17.05
C GLY A 428 -27.03 -18.90 16.44
N ALA A 429 -27.21 -19.99 15.69
CA ALA A 429 -26.12 -20.71 15.03
C ALA A 429 -25.42 -19.91 13.92
N ASN A 430 -25.97 -18.77 13.48
CA ASN A 430 -25.35 -17.93 12.45
C ASN A 430 -24.46 -16.81 13.04
N LEU A 431 -24.37 -16.68 14.37
CA LEU A 431 -23.52 -15.67 15.00
C LEU A 431 -22.04 -15.95 14.71
N SER A 432 -21.40 -15.04 13.96
CA SER A 432 -19.96 -15.08 13.68
C SER A 432 -19.17 -14.36 14.76
N CYS A 433 -19.48 -13.09 15.00
CA CYS A 433 -18.72 -12.29 15.95
C CYS A 433 -19.46 -11.03 16.41
N ILE A 434 -18.90 -10.39 17.44
CA ILE A 434 -19.14 -8.99 17.75
C ILE A 434 -17.87 -8.17 17.44
N MET A 435 -18.03 -6.93 16.99
CA MET A 435 -16.95 -5.94 16.99
C MET A 435 -17.22 -4.89 18.07
N VAL A 436 -16.35 -4.80 19.07
CA VAL A 436 -16.44 -3.81 20.16
C VAL A 436 -15.20 -2.92 20.19
N THR A 437 -15.32 -1.71 20.74
CA THR A 437 -14.18 -0.82 20.99
C THR A 437 -14.05 -0.63 22.49
N TYR A 438 -12.86 -0.81 23.06
CA TYR A 438 -12.64 -0.62 24.49
C TYR A 438 -11.40 0.25 24.79
N PRO A 439 -11.50 1.25 25.68
CA PRO A 439 -12.74 1.94 26.09
C PRO A 439 -13.59 2.36 24.89
N SER A 440 -14.88 2.59 25.10
CA SER A 440 -15.80 2.89 24.00
C SER A 440 -15.40 4.16 23.23
N THR A 441 -16.00 4.39 22.07
CA THR A 441 -15.78 5.62 21.28
C THR A 441 -16.26 6.88 22.00
N HIS A 442 -17.05 6.74 23.06
CA HIS A 442 -17.42 7.83 23.97
C HIS A 442 -16.32 8.15 25.00
N GLY A 443 -15.26 7.36 25.09
CA GLY A 443 -14.16 7.54 26.04
C GLY A 443 -14.47 6.99 27.44
N VAL A 444 -15.38 6.03 27.55
CA VAL A 444 -15.84 5.46 28.83
C VAL A 444 -15.41 3.99 28.96
N TYR A 445 -14.93 3.59 30.13
CA TYR A 445 -14.70 2.20 30.50
C TYR A 445 -16.03 1.55 30.87
N GLU A 446 -16.54 0.68 30.00
CA GLU A 446 -17.74 -0.09 30.30
C GLU A 446 -17.44 -1.17 31.35
N GLU A 447 -18.20 -1.17 32.45
CA GLU A 447 -18.06 -2.15 33.54
C GLU A 447 -18.49 -3.57 33.11
N THR A 448 -19.27 -3.67 32.03
CA THR A 448 -19.91 -4.90 31.53
C THR A 448 -19.18 -5.55 30.35
N ILE A 449 -17.99 -5.07 29.96
CA ILE A 449 -17.31 -5.55 28.74
C ILE A 449 -17.01 -7.06 28.75
N ARG A 450 -16.74 -7.64 29.92
CA ARG A 450 -16.53 -9.09 30.05
C ARG A 450 -17.82 -9.87 29.85
N GLU A 451 -18.94 -9.34 30.36
CA GLU A 451 -20.27 -9.93 30.15
C GLU A 451 -20.67 -9.89 28.66
N VAL A 452 -20.29 -8.84 27.93
CA VAL A 452 -20.45 -8.78 26.46
C VAL A 452 -19.70 -9.92 25.77
N CYS A 453 -18.45 -10.18 26.17
CA CYS A 453 -17.64 -11.26 25.61
C CYS A 453 -18.27 -12.63 25.92
N GLU A 454 -18.65 -12.84 27.18
CA GLU A 454 -19.29 -14.07 27.65
C GLU A 454 -20.60 -14.38 26.89
N ILE A 455 -21.46 -13.37 26.68
CA ILE A 455 -22.69 -13.53 25.89
C ILE A 455 -22.36 -14.02 24.49
N VAL A 456 -21.42 -13.38 23.80
CA VAL A 456 -21.08 -13.74 22.41
C VAL A 456 -20.48 -15.15 22.32
N HIS A 457 -19.59 -15.50 23.25
CA HIS A 457 -19.01 -16.83 23.34
C HIS A 457 -20.05 -17.91 23.63
N GLN A 458 -21.07 -17.63 24.47
CA GLN A 458 -22.17 -18.57 24.75
C GLN A 458 -22.97 -18.96 23.50
N PHE A 459 -23.07 -18.06 22.52
CA PHE A 459 -23.72 -18.32 21.23
C PHE A 459 -22.74 -18.80 20.13
N GLY A 460 -21.49 -19.10 20.49
CA GLY A 460 -20.46 -19.64 19.60
C GLY A 460 -19.81 -18.60 18.68
N GLY A 461 -20.04 -17.30 18.92
CA GLY A 461 -19.36 -16.23 18.22
C GLY A 461 -17.94 -15.98 18.73
N GLN A 462 -17.22 -15.09 18.05
CA GLN A 462 -15.91 -14.56 18.47
C GLN A 462 -16.00 -13.06 18.78
N VAL A 463 -15.06 -12.54 19.55
CA VAL A 463 -14.99 -11.14 19.97
C VAL A 463 -13.81 -10.46 19.29
N TYR A 464 -14.13 -9.60 18.32
CA TYR A 464 -13.17 -8.67 17.76
C TYR A 464 -13.16 -7.38 18.59
N LEU A 465 -12.01 -7.03 19.17
CA LEU A 465 -11.83 -5.78 19.90
C LEU A 465 -11.01 -4.79 19.08
N ASP A 466 -11.61 -3.67 18.73
CA ASP A 466 -10.94 -2.52 18.11
C ASP A 466 -9.99 -1.86 19.11
N GLY A 467 -8.69 -2.02 18.85
CA GLY A 467 -7.61 -1.52 19.70
C GLY A 467 -7.16 -0.09 19.41
N ALA A 468 -7.92 0.70 18.66
CA ALA A 468 -7.60 2.12 18.42
C ALA A 468 -7.47 2.93 19.72
N ASN A 469 -8.19 2.53 20.77
CA ASN A 469 -8.17 3.17 22.08
C ASN A 469 -7.21 2.52 23.09
N MET A 470 -6.27 1.68 22.64
CA MET A 470 -5.29 1.00 23.50
C MET A 470 -4.40 1.94 24.32
N ASN A 471 -4.26 3.22 23.94
CA ASN A 471 -3.54 4.20 24.75
C ASN A 471 -4.13 4.37 26.17
N ALA A 472 -5.40 4.03 26.36
CA ALA A 472 -6.04 4.01 27.67
C ALA A 472 -5.79 2.69 28.42
N GLN A 473 -5.45 1.59 27.73
CA GLN A 473 -5.31 0.26 28.33
C GLN A 473 -3.88 -0.11 28.71
N VAL A 474 -2.89 0.28 27.90
CA VAL A 474 -1.49 -0.16 28.03
C VAL A 474 -0.97 0.03 29.45
N GLY A 475 -0.56 -1.07 30.10
CA GLY A 475 -0.03 -1.09 31.47
C GLY A 475 -1.08 -1.14 32.58
N ILE A 476 -2.37 -1.14 32.25
CA ILE A 476 -3.49 -1.18 33.21
C ILE A 476 -4.34 -2.44 33.01
N THR A 477 -4.71 -2.74 31.76
CA THR A 477 -5.49 -3.92 31.37
C THR A 477 -5.04 -4.41 29.99
N SER A 478 -5.57 -5.54 29.53
CA SER A 478 -5.28 -6.07 28.20
C SER A 478 -6.53 -6.68 27.53
N PRO A 479 -6.66 -6.60 26.19
CA PRO A 479 -7.74 -7.23 25.45
C PRO A 479 -7.92 -8.73 25.75
N GLY A 480 -6.83 -9.49 25.83
CA GLY A 480 -6.89 -10.92 26.16
C GLY A 480 -7.42 -11.18 27.58
N PHE A 481 -7.09 -10.33 28.56
CA PHE A 481 -7.67 -10.43 29.90
C PHE A 481 -9.17 -10.09 29.94
N ILE A 482 -9.62 -9.19 29.06
CA ILE A 482 -11.03 -8.81 28.93
C ILE A 482 -11.86 -9.96 28.33
N GLY A 483 -11.26 -10.81 27.50
CA GLY A 483 -11.92 -11.91 26.80
C GLY A 483 -12.10 -11.67 25.30
N ALA A 484 -11.34 -10.75 24.71
CA ALA A 484 -11.29 -10.59 23.26
C ALA A 484 -10.47 -11.72 22.61
N ASP A 485 -10.89 -12.16 21.42
CA ASP A 485 -10.21 -13.24 20.68
C ASP A 485 -9.19 -12.66 19.67
N VAL A 486 -9.44 -11.46 19.16
CA VAL A 486 -8.57 -10.78 18.19
C VAL A 486 -8.72 -9.26 18.25
N SER A 487 -7.62 -8.53 18.08
CA SER A 487 -7.61 -7.08 17.90
C SER A 487 -6.65 -6.66 16.82
N HIS A 488 -6.92 -5.49 16.23
CA HIS A 488 -5.88 -4.69 15.61
C HIS A 488 -5.30 -3.67 16.61
N LEU A 489 -4.11 -3.16 16.30
CA LEU A 489 -3.50 -2.03 16.99
C LEU A 489 -3.20 -0.92 15.97
N ASN A 490 -3.47 0.33 16.31
CA ASN A 490 -2.98 1.47 15.52
C ASN A 490 -1.62 1.92 16.06
N LEU A 491 -0.53 1.47 15.41
CA LEU A 491 0.82 1.91 15.76
C LEU A 491 0.97 3.43 15.58
N HIS A 492 0.35 4.00 14.53
CA HIS A 492 0.26 5.45 14.28
C HIS A 492 -0.61 6.26 15.26
N LYS A 493 -1.18 5.61 16.28
CA LYS A 493 -1.89 6.28 17.37
C LYS A 493 -1.18 5.99 18.68
N THR A 494 -1.24 4.73 19.13
CA THR A 494 -0.79 4.33 20.46
C THR A 494 0.74 4.21 20.54
N PHE A 495 1.41 3.93 19.43
CA PHE A 495 2.85 3.57 19.42
C PHE A 495 3.68 4.48 18.49
N CYS A 496 3.34 5.77 18.48
CA CYS A 496 4.20 6.87 18.00
C CYS A 496 4.56 6.92 16.51
N ILE A 497 4.11 6.01 15.64
CA ILE A 497 4.24 6.23 14.19
C ILE A 497 3.55 7.57 13.83
N PRO A 498 4.16 8.45 13.02
CA PRO A 498 3.61 9.76 12.75
C PRO A 498 2.34 9.69 11.89
N HIS A 499 1.36 10.54 12.19
CA HIS A 499 0.10 10.60 11.44
C HIS A 499 0.25 11.00 9.98
N GLY A 500 1.33 11.70 9.61
CA GLY A 500 1.70 12.00 8.21
C GLY A 500 0.66 12.77 7.40
N GLY A 501 -0.23 13.53 8.05
CA GLY A 501 -1.37 14.19 7.38
C GLY A 501 -2.48 13.25 6.92
N GLY A 502 -2.46 11.97 7.33
CA GLY A 502 -3.43 10.93 6.97
C GLY A 502 -2.82 9.61 6.50
N GLY A 503 -1.60 9.29 6.93
CA GLY A 503 -0.84 8.08 6.57
C GLY A 503 0.66 8.36 6.45
N PRO A 504 1.55 7.44 6.86
CA PRO A 504 1.33 5.99 7.03
C PRO A 504 0.65 5.57 8.33
N GLY A 505 0.31 4.28 8.44
CA GLY A 505 -0.46 3.68 9.54
C GLY A 505 0.22 2.48 10.17
#